data_AF-A0A2D6FK89-F1
#
_entry.id   AF-A0A2D6FK89-F1
#
_cell.length_a   1.000
_cell.length_b   1.000
_cell.length_c   1.000
_cell.angle_alpha   90.00
_cell.angle_beta   90.00
_cell.angle_gamma   90.00
#
_symmetry.space_group_name_H-M   'P 1'
#
loop_
_entity.id
_entity.type
_entity.pdbx_description
1 polymer ?
#
loop_
_entity_poly.entity_id
_entity_poly.type
_entity_poly.pdbx_seq_one_letter_code
_entity_poly.pdbx_strand_id
1 'polypeptide(L)' 'MAELSLRIREEGRIAELTRARKYHRCSECQELIEKGSQYYAITIGGSGLGSIKFPSRVHRDCLTAYFERVKRSRKL' A
#
# COMPACT_ATOMS: atom_id res chain seq x y z
N MET A 1 15.89 -8.11 -11.51
CA MET A 1 15.42 -6.80 -11.04
C MET A 1 13.90 -6.82 -11.12
N ALA A 2 13.18 -6.93 -10.01
CA ALA A 2 11.72 -6.99 -10.04
C ALA A 2 11.19 -5.66 -10.58
N GLU A 3 10.52 -5.68 -11.73
CA GLU A 3 9.93 -4.51 -12.34
C GLU A 3 8.94 -3.88 -11.38
N LEU A 4 9.29 -2.70 -10.88
CA LEU A 4 8.47 -1.94 -9.96
C LEU A 4 7.21 -1.49 -10.70
N SER A 5 6.16 -2.31 -10.56
CA SER A 5 4.90 -2.10 -11.25
C SER A 5 4.22 -0.87 -10.68
N LEU A 6 3.83 0.06 -11.57
CA LEU A 6 3.15 1.31 -11.21
C LEU A 6 1.84 1.06 -10.46
N ARG A 7 1.19 -0.08 -10.75
CA ARG A 7 -0.06 -0.47 -10.13
C ARG A 7 -0.12 -1.98 -9.99
N ILE A 8 -0.38 -2.45 -8.78
CA ILE A 8 -0.51 -3.86 -8.43
C ILE A 8 -1.94 -4.08 -7.93
N ARG A 9 -2.63 -5.09 -8.48
CA ARG A 9 -3.98 -5.46 -8.06
C ARG A 9 -3.92 -6.84 -7.44
N GLU A 10 -4.27 -6.95 -6.17
CA GLU A 10 -4.27 -8.23 -5.47
C GLU A 10 -5.41 -8.30 -4.46
N GLU A 11 -6.18 -9.39 -4.49
CA GLU A 11 -7.28 -9.66 -3.54
C GLU A 11 -8.27 -8.50 -3.34
N GLY A 12 -8.64 -7.83 -4.44
CA GLY A 12 -9.56 -6.68 -4.40
C GLY A 12 -8.93 -5.39 -3.87
N ARG A 13 -7.61 -5.37 -3.65
CA ARG A 13 -6.84 -4.17 -3.28
C ARG A 13 -6.01 -3.70 -4.47
N ILE A 14 -5.83 -2.39 -4.54
CA ILE A 14 -5.12 -1.72 -5.62
C ILE A 14 -4.01 -0.91 -4.96
N ALA A 15 -2.77 -1.37 -5.11
CA ALA A 15 -1.58 -0.68 -4.68
C ALA A 15 -1.03 0.16 -5.84
N GLU A 16 -1.00 1.47 -5.71
CA GLU A 16 -0.49 2.40 -6.70
C GLU A 16 0.82 3.02 -6.22
N LEU A 17 1.87 2.89 -7.03
CA LEU A 17 3.17 3.47 -6.72
C LEU A 17 3.09 4.99 -6.88
N THR A 18 3.40 5.70 -5.81
CA THR A 18 3.36 7.17 -5.78
C THR A 18 4.56 7.72 -5.03
N ARG A 19 4.80 9.02 -5.19
CA ARG A 19 5.90 9.73 -4.52
C ARG A 19 5.36 10.55 -3.36
N ALA A 20 5.99 10.41 -2.20
CA ALA A 20 5.68 11.16 -1.00
C ALA A 20 5.96 12.66 -1.20
N ARG A 21 4.89 13.46 -1.26
CA ARG A 21 5.01 14.94 -1.25
C ARG A 21 5.20 15.49 0.17
N LYS A 22 4.86 14.69 1.18
CA LYS A 22 5.02 14.96 2.61
C LYS A 22 5.37 13.67 3.34
N TYR A 23 5.78 13.76 4.59
CA TYR A 23 6.01 12.59 5.43
C TYR A 23 4.71 11.81 5.62
N HIS A 24 4.80 10.50 5.51
CA HIS A 24 3.71 9.58 5.80
C HIS A 24 4.18 8.52 6.79
N ARG A 25 3.27 7.85 7.48
CA ARG A 25 3.59 6.63 8.24
C ARG A 25 3.19 5.42 7.42
N CYS A 26 4.06 4.41 7.44
CA CYS A 26 3.77 3.11 6.85
C CYS A 26 2.72 2.38 7.68
N SER A 27 1.70 1.84 7.02
CA SER A 27 0.65 1.07 7.68
C SER A 27 1.13 -0.30 8.18
N GLU A 28 2.22 -0.84 7.62
CA GLU A 28 2.76 -2.13 8.05
C GLU A 28 3.84 -2.00 9.12
N CYS A 29 4.97 -1.35 8.83
CA CYS A 29 6.09 -1.25 9.77
C CYS A 29 5.97 -0.06 10.74
N GLN A 30 4.96 0.81 10.60
CA GLN A 30 4.78 2.04 11.39
C GLN A 30 5.88 3.11 11.24
N GLU A 31 6.94 2.82 10.50
CA GLU A 31 8.04 3.75 10.23
C GLU A 31 7.64 4.88 9.27
N LEU A 32 8.46 5.94 9.29
CA LEU A 32 8.29 7.11 8.44
C LEU A 32 8.64 6.81 6.96
N ILE A 33 7.74 7.19 6.07
CA ILE A 33 7.98 7.36 4.65
C ILE A 33 8.44 8.80 4.45
N GLU A 34 9.71 8.96 4.13
CA GLU A 34 10.31 10.26 3.92
C GLU A 34 9.74 11.01 2.71
N LYS A 35 9.78 12.34 2.77
CA LYS A 35 9.41 13.19 1.63
C LYS A 35 10.37 12.93 0.47
N GLY A 36 9.82 12.71 -0.72
CA GLY A 36 10.59 12.41 -1.92
C GLY A 36 10.76 10.91 -2.18
N SER A 37 10.52 10.04 -1.18
CA SER A 37 10.57 8.59 -1.34
C SER A 37 9.33 8.05 -2.06
N GLN A 38 9.49 6.91 -2.72
CA GLN A 38 8.39 6.20 -3.37
C GLN A 38 7.73 5.23 -2.40
N TYR A 39 6.40 5.18 -2.42
CA TYR A 39 5.60 4.28 -1.58
C TYR A 39 4.38 3.80 -2.34
N TYR A 40 3.74 2.73 -1.87
CA TYR A 40 2.49 2.26 -2.44
C TYR A 40 1.29 2.79 -1.64
N ALA A 41 0.38 3.47 -2.33
CA ALA A 41 -0.93 3.82 -1.79
C ALA A 41 -1.91 2.69 -2.12
N ILE A 42 -2.42 2.02 -1.09
CA ILE A 42 -3.30 0.88 -1.21
C ILE A 42 -4.74 1.32 -0.96
N THR A 43 -5.59 1.09 -1.95
CA THR A 43 -7.03 1.28 -1.88
C THR A 43 -7.73 -0.08 -1.93
N ILE A 44 -8.85 -0.24 -1.22
CA ILE A 44 -9.67 -1.45 -1.27
C ILE A 44 -10.79 -1.21 -2.29
N GLY A 45 -10.77 -1.95 -3.39
CA GLY A 45 -11.82 -1.97 -4.40
C GLY A 45 -13.11 -2.55 -3.81
N GLY A 46 -14.21 -1.81 -3.94
CA GLY A 46 -15.52 -2.22 -3.42
C GLY A 46 -15.86 -1.72 -2.01
N SER A 47 -14.90 -1.17 -1.24
CA SER A 47 -15.16 -0.63 0.12
C SER A 47 -15.70 0.83 0.15
N GLY A 48 -16.28 1.31 -0.94
CA GLY A 48 -16.81 2.66 -1.06
C GLY A 48 -15.77 3.79 -1.03
N LEU A 49 -16.23 5.04 -1.03
CA LEU A 49 -15.39 6.26 -1.11
C LEU A 49 -14.40 6.44 0.06
N GLY A 50 -14.61 5.75 1.18
CA GLY A 50 -13.78 5.87 2.38
C GLY A 50 -12.34 5.38 2.16
N SER A 51 -12.17 4.24 1.49
CA SER A 51 -10.84 3.67 1.19
C SER A 51 -10.04 4.50 0.17
N ILE A 52 -10.72 5.31 -0.64
CA ILE A 52 -10.09 6.22 -1.60
C ILE A 52 -9.61 7.50 -0.90
N LYS A 53 -10.37 8.00 0.09
CA LYS A 53 -9.98 9.20 0.85
C LYS A 53 -8.81 8.95 1.80
N PHE A 54 -8.73 7.77 2.38
CA PHE A 54 -7.68 7.40 3.33
C PHE A 54 -7.02 6.07 2.95
N PRO A 55 -6.24 6.05 1.85
CA PRO A 55 -5.54 4.83 1.46
C PRO A 55 -4.51 4.44 2.51
N SER A 56 -4.32 3.14 2.70
CA SER A 56 -3.17 2.63 3.43
C SER A 56 -1.90 2.99 2.67
N ARG A 57 -0.83 3.36 3.36
CA ARG A 57 0.41 3.78 2.72
C ARG A 57 1.50 2.84 3.19
N VAL A 58 2.20 2.19 2.29
CA VAL A 58 3.25 1.24 2.66
C VAL A 58 4.53 1.52 1.90
N HIS A 59 5.68 1.34 2.54
CA HIS A 59 6.95 1.33 1.82
C HIS A 59 6.94 0.24 0.75
N ARG A 60 7.82 0.40 -0.24
CA ARG A 60 7.97 -0.59 -1.33
C ARG A 60 8.35 -1.96 -0.78
N ASP A 61 9.27 -1.96 0.18
CA ASP A 61 9.79 -3.19 0.79
C ASP A 61 8.74 -3.85 1.71
N CYS A 62 7.80 -3.08 2.24
CA CYS A 62 6.72 -3.58 3.09
C CYS A 62 5.50 -4.08 2.29
N LEU A 63 5.46 -3.87 0.97
CA LEU A 63 4.28 -4.22 0.17
C LEU A 63 3.99 -5.72 0.17
N THR A 64 5.02 -6.55 0.04
CA THR A 64 4.87 -8.02 0.05
C THR A 64 4.31 -8.48 1.39
N ALA A 65 4.87 -7.99 2.50
CA ALA A 65 4.40 -8.31 3.85
C ALA A 65 2.94 -7.88 4.08
N TYR A 66 2.55 -6.69 3.58
CA TYR A 66 1.16 -6.22 3.60
C TYR A 66 0.22 -7.24 2.95
N PHE A 67 0.55 -7.68 1.74
CA PHE A 67 -0.28 -8.60 0.98
C PHE A 67 -0.32 -9.99 1.61
N GLU A 68 0.79 -10.50 2.14
CA GLU A 68 0.80 -11.76 2.87
C GLU A 68 -0.07 -11.72 4.13
N ARG A 69 -0.01 -10.62 4.89
CA ARG A 69 -0.86 -10.41 6.09
C ARG A 69 -2.33 -10.43 5.70
N VAL A 70 -2.68 -9.70 4.65
CA VAL A 70 -4.04 -9.61 4.13
C VAL A 70 -4.58 -10.96 3.65
N LYS A 71 -3.77 -11.74 2.90
CA LYS A 71 -4.11 -13.09 2.45
C LYS A 71 -4.46 -14.01 3.61
N ARG A 72 -3.70 -13.93 4.71
CA ARG A 72 -3.95 -14.73 5.92
C ARG A 72 -5.26 -14.35 6.61
N SER A 73 -5.60 -13.06 6.69
CA SER A 73 -6.82 -12.60 7.38
C SER A 73 -8.12 -13.03 6.71
N ARG A 74 -8.11 -13.44 5.43
CA ARG A 74 -9.30 -13.90 4.70
C ARG A 74 -9.56 -15.40 4.81
N LYS A 75 -8.63 -16.16 5.41
CA LYS A 75 -8.72 -17.62 5.60
C LYS A 75 -9.42 -18.04 6.91
N LEU A 76 -10.04 -17.10 7.62
CA LEU A 76 -10.84 -17.32 8.83
C LEU A 76 -12.32 -17.15 8.51
#